data_AF-A0A9P0DEB1-F1
#
_entry.id   AF-A0A9P0DEB1-F1
#
_cell.length_a   1.000
_cell.length_b   1.000
_cell.length_c   1.000
_cell.angle_alpha   90.00
_cell.angle_beta   90.00
_cell.angle_gamma   90.00
#
_symmetry.space_group_name_H-M   'P 1'
#
loop_
_entity.id
_entity.type
_entity.pdbx_description
1 polymer ?
#
loop_
_entity_poly.entity_id
_entity_poly.type
_entity_poly.pdbx_seq_one_letter_code
_entity_poly.pdbx_strand_id
1 'polypeptide(L)'
;MTVVEFFGCTLLAFGPPFAMFIFTIVHDPVRIIILIAAAFFWLLSLLLSSLLWFAVVPLRKDLAFGLVFAVLFQEAFRFLIYKILRKAEHGLKKITDDSATLIENKHILAYVSGLGFGIMSGAFSLVNVIADSLGPGTMGLKSGTEMFFLTSSAIGLCFILLHTFWSVLYFNAFDNKNKFQISFVVVSHLLVSCLTLLNRYQYYSACIVPLYVILAVTGCYAFKVAGGSYASFKVCISFK
;
A
#
# COMPACT_ATOMS: atom_id res chain seq x y z
N MET A 1 -30.34 2.18 0.08
CA MET A 1 -29.21 3.11 0.23
C MET A 1 -27.94 2.41 0.72
N THR A 2 -28.05 1.46 1.65
CA THR A 2 -26.90 0.79 2.29
C THR A 2 -26.10 -0.13 1.36
N VAL A 3 -26.78 -0.86 0.47
CA VAL A 3 -26.11 -1.63 -0.60
C VAL A 3 -25.32 -0.72 -1.54
N VAL A 4 -25.84 0.49 -1.82
CA VAL A 4 -25.15 1.47 -2.69
C VAL A 4 -23.91 2.01 -1.98
N GLU A 5 -23.99 2.30 -0.68
CA GLU A 5 -22.86 2.71 0.13
C GLU A 5 -21.78 1.61 0.21
N PHE A 6 -22.18 0.35 0.40
CA PHE A 6 -21.27 -0.80 0.38
C PHE A 6 -20.51 -0.89 -0.94
N PHE A 7 -21.21 -0.89 -2.08
CA PHE A 7 -20.55 -0.96 -3.39
C PHE A 7 -19.71 0.27 -3.68
N GLY A 8 -20.20 1.47 -3.33
CA GLY A 8 -19.45 2.72 -3.48
C GLY A 8 -18.14 2.71 -2.69
N CYS A 9 -18.20 2.33 -1.41
CA CYS A 9 -17.04 2.25 -0.53
C CYS A 9 -16.06 1.14 -0.96
N THR A 10 -16.58 -0.01 -1.41
CA THR A 10 -15.76 -1.13 -1.91
C THR A 10 -15.03 -0.75 -3.19
N LEU A 11 -15.73 -0.19 -4.17
CA LEU A 11 -15.14 0.20 -5.46
C LEU A 11 -14.22 1.41 -5.31
N LEU A 12 -14.47 2.30 -4.36
CA LEU A 12 -13.54 3.38 -4.05
C LEU A 12 -12.23 2.84 -3.46
N ALA A 13 -12.30 1.93 -2.49
CA ALA A 13 -11.10 1.36 -1.87
C ALA A 13 -10.33 0.40 -2.80
N PHE A 14 -11.05 -0.52 -3.44
CA PHE A 14 -10.48 -1.66 -4.15
C PHE A 14 -10.62 -1.60 -5.67
N GLY A 15 -11.35 -0.63 -6.24
CA GLY A 15 -11.50 -0.49 -7.69
C GLY A 15 -10.16 -0.27 -8.41
N PRO A 16 -9.36 0.74 -8.03
CA PRO A 16 -8.03 0.95 -8.62
C PRO A 16 -7.08 -0.26 -8.48
N PRO A 17 -6.87 -0.87 -7.30
CA PRO A 17 -6.00 -2.05 -7.20
C PRO A 17 -6.57 -3.27 -7.93
N PHE A 18 -7.90 -3.41 -8.05
CA PHE A 18 -8.51 -4.45 -8.87
C PHE A 18 -8.21 -4.23 -10.37
N ALA A 19 -8.33 -3.00 -10.86
CA ALA A 19 -7.95 -2.66 -12.24
C ALA A 19 -6.45 -2.93 -12.47
N MET A 20 -5.59 -2.52 -11.54
CA MET A 20 -4.16 -2.82 -11.59
C MET A 20 -3.89 -4.33 -11.65
N PHE A 21 -4.58 -5.13 -10.84
CA PHE A 21 -4.46 -6.58 -10.86
C PHE A 21 -4.85 -7.18 -12.23
N ILE A 22 -6.02 -6.79 -12.76
CA ILE A 22 -6.53 -7.29 -14.04
C ILE A 22 -5.62 -6.88 -15.21
N PHE A 23 -5.17 -5.64 -15.28
CA PHE A 23 -4.41 -5.17 -16.44
C PHE A 23 -2.91 -5.50 -16.37
N THR A 24 -2.34 -5.69 -15.17
CA THR A 24 -0.87 -5.80 -15.04
C THR A 24 -0.38 -7.10 -14.40
N ILE A 25 -1.23 -7.84 -13.67
CA ILE A 25 -0.78 -9.02 -12.90
C ILE A 25 -1.31 -10.33 -13.46
N VAL A 26 -2.60 -10.39 -13.83
CA VAL A 26 -3.26 -11.65 -14.20
C VAL A 26 -2.62 -12.38 -15.40
N HIS A 27 -1.94 -11.64 -16.28
CA HIS A 27 -1.34 -12.18 -17.50
C HIS A 27 -0.04 -12.97 -17.26
N ASP A 28 0.50 -12.96 -16.05
CA ASP A 28 1.77 -13.62 -15.73
C ASP A 28 1.71 -14.31 -14.35
N PRO A 29 1.83 -15.65 -14.30
CA PRO A 29 1.75 -16.41 -13.06
C PRO A 29 2.85 -16.04 -12.07
N VAL A 30 4.03 -15.60 -12.52
CA VAL A 30 5.13 -15.17 -11.64
C VAL A 30 4.72 -13.93 -10.85
N ARG A 31 4.01 -12.97 -11.49
CA ARG A 31 3.50 -11.78 -10.80
C ARG A 31 2.45 -12.16 -9.74
N ILE A 32 1.59 -13.13 -10.04
CA ILE A 32 0.59 -13.62 -9.08
C ILE A 32 1.28 -14.22 -7.85
N ILE A 33 2.29 -15.07 -8.06
CA ILE A 33 3.06 -15.70 -6.97
C ILE A 33 3.73 -14.63 -6.09
N ILE A 34 4.37 -13.63 -6.71
CA ILE A 34 5.04 -12.54 -5.98
C ILE A 34 4.03 -11.71 -5.18
N LEU A 35 2.86 -11.41 -5.77
CA LEU A 35 1.80 -10.65 -5.10
C LEU A 35 1.30 -11.39 -3.85
N ILE A 36 1.01 -12.69 -3.98
CA ILE A 36 0.53 -13.51 -2.85
C ILE A 36 1.61 -13.63 -1.77
N ALA A 37 2.87 -13.85 -2.17
CA ALA A 37 3.97 -13.90 -1.23
C ALA A 37 4.12 -12.56 -0.47
N ALA A 38 4.05 -11.43 -1.17
CA ALA A 38 4.14 -10.12 -0.54
C ALA A 38 2.99 -9.86 0.45
N ALA A 39 1.76 -10.22 0.08
CA ALA A 39 0.60 -10.15 0.98
C ALA A 39 0.78 -11.01 2.24
N PHE A 40 1.31 -12.23 2.10
CA PHE A 40 1.62 -13.11 3.24
C PHE A 40 2.68 -12.50 4.18
N PHE A 41 3.77 -11.96 3.63
CA PHE A 41 4.80 -11.32 4.45
C PHE A 41 4.29 -10.05 5.14
N TRP A 42 3.35 -9.31 4.53
CA TRP A 42 2.68 -8.22 5.22
C TRP A 42 1.91 -8.71 6.46
N LEU A 43 1.13 -9.80 6.33
CA LEU A 43 0.44 -10.42 7.47
C LEU A 43 1.39 -10.89 8.56
N LEU A 44 2.51 -11.51 8.18
CA LEU A 44 3.53 -11.94 9.13
C LEU A 44 4.18 -10.76 9.86
N SER A 45 4.41 -9.64 9.16
CA SER A 45 4.90 -8.41 9.79
C SER A 45 3.93 -7.87 10.84
N LEU A 46 2.62 -7.91 10.55
CA LEU A 46 1.59 -7.46 11.47
C LEU A 46 1.41 -8.41 12.65
N LEU A 47 1.55 -9.73 12.43
CA LEU A 47 1.54 -10.73 13.49
C LEU A 47 2.69 -10.50 14.49
N LEU A 48 3.92 -10.25 14.01
CA LEU A 48 5.03 -9.96 14.91
C LEU A 48 4.83 -8.63 15.65
N SER A 49 4.29 -7.62 14.96
CA SER A 49 3.94 -6.35 15.61
C SER A 49 2.86 -6.51 16.68
N SER A 50 1.85 -7.35 16.46
CA SER A 50 0.79 -7.58 17.44
C SER A 50 1.29 -8.37 18.64
N LEU A 51 2.22 -9.30 18.46
CA LEU A 51 2.93 -9.97 19.55
C LEU A 51 3.74 -9.00 20.39
N LEU A 52 4.44 -8.03 19.77
CA LEU A 52 5.17 -6.99 20.50
C LEU A 52 4.21 -6.07 21.28
N TRP A 53 3.14 -5.59 20.65
CA TRP A 53 2.11 -4.81 21.34
C TRP A 53 1.50 -5.60 22.51
N PHE A 54 1.24 -6.90 22.32
CA PHE A 54 0.76 -7.77 23.38
C PHE A 54 1.81 -7.92 24.50
N ALA A 55 3.08 -8.17 24.22
CA ALA A 55 4.09 -8.35 25.27
C ALA A 55 4.28 -7.09 26.15
N VAL A 56 4.16 -5.89 25.58
CA VAL A 56 4.40 -4.63 26.30
C VAL A 56 3.12 -4.09 26.94
N VAL A 57 2.70 -4.73 28.03
CA VAL A 57 1.45 -4.41 28.77
C VAL A 57 1.28 -2.91 29.10
N PRO A 58 2.30 -2.18 29.61
CA PRO A 58 2.12 -0.78 30.02
C PRO A 58 1.75 0.15 28.86
N LEU A 59 2.26 -0.09 27.65
CA LEU A 59 2.08 0.77 26.47
C LEU A 59 0.93 0.33 25.56
N ARG A 60 0.17 -0.70 25.93
CA ARG A 60 -0.98 -1.18 25.12
C ARG A 60 -2.04 -0.11 24.89
N LYS A 61 -2.18 0.84 25.82
CA LYS A 61 -3.17 1.94 25.75
C LYS A 61 -2.76 3.03 24.76
N ASP A 62 -1.48 3.14 24.46
CA ASP A 62 -0.94 4.15 23.55
C ASP A 62 -0.98 3.64 22.11
N LEU A 63 -2.01 4.03 21.36
CA LEU A 63 -2.15 3.61 19.94
C LEU A 63 -0.92 3.97 19.11
N ALA A 64 -0.28 5.09 19.41
CA ALA A 64 0.94 5.53 18.71
C ALA A 64 2.08 4.52 18.87
N PHE A 65 2.22 3.87 20.03
CA PHE A 65 3.22 2.84 20.24
C PHE A 65 3.00 1.66 19.31
N GLY A 66 1.79 1.07 19.32
CA GLY A 66 1.46 -0.05 18.43
C GLY A 66 1.62 0.31 16.95
N LEU A 67 1.17 1.50 16.56
CA LEU A 67 1.26 2.01 15.19
C LEU A 67 2.70 2.15 14.70
N VAL A 68 3.57 2.81 15.48
CA VAL A 68 4.96 3.07 15.07
C VAL A 68 5.70 1.75 14.88
N PHE A 69 5.57 0.81 15.82
CA PHE A 69 6.23 -0.48 15.68
C PHE A 69 5.64 -1.30 14.53
N ALA A 70 4.33 -1.26 14.28
CA ALA A 70 3.73 -1.92 13.13
C ALA A 70 4.32 -1.43 11.81
N VAL A 71 4.50 -0.11 11.66
CA VAL A 71 5.15 0.47 10.48
C VAL A 71 6.60 -0.01 10.37
N LEU A 72 7.38 -0.02 11.45
CA LEU A 72 8.76 -0.48 11.43
C LEU A 72 8.88 -1.97 11.05
N PHE A 73 8.00 -2.83 11.57
CA PHE A 73 7.95 -4.24 11.17
C PHE A 73 7.58 -4.38 9.69
N GLN A 74 6.59 -3.62 9.20
CA GLN A 74 6.21 -3.64 7.78
C GLN A 74 7.38 -3.24 6.86
N GLU A 75 8.15 -2.20 7.21
CA GLU A 75 9.34 -1.79 6.44
C GLU A 75 10.46 -2.84 6.51
N ALA A 76 10.69 -3.47 7.67
CA ALA A 76 11.65 -4.55 7.81
C ALA A 76 11.29 -5.77 6.94
N PHE A 77 10.00 -6.10 6.86
CA PHE A 77 9.51 -7.18 6.01
C PHE A 77 9.56 -6.82 4.52
N ARG A 78 9.34 -5.55 4.16
CA ARG A 78 9.57 -5.08 2.78
C ARG A 78 11.02 -5.27 2.36
N PHE A 79 11.98 -4.98 3.25
CA PHE A 79 13.39 -5.26 3.02
C PHE A 79 13.69 -6.76 2.89
N LEU A 80 13.05 -7.61 3.71
CA LEU A 80 13.18 -9.05 3.63
C LEU A 80 12.70 -9.58 2.27
N ILE A 81 11.55 -9.12 1.78
CA ILE A 81 11.03 -9.48 0.46
C ILE A 81 11.97 -9.01 -0.64
N TYR A 82 12.47 -7.77 -0.57
CA TYR A 82 13.46 -7.28 -1.53
C TYR A 82 14.66 -8.25 -1.62
N LYS A 83 15.22 -8.68 -0.49
CA LYS A 83 16.32 -9.65 -0.45
C LYS A 83 15.92 -11.00 -1.06
N ILE A 84 14.75 -11.53 -0.72
CA ILE A 84 14.26 -12.80 -1.24
C ILE A 84 14.09 -12.73 -2.76
N LEU A 85 13.43 -11.68 -3.27
CA LEU A 85 13.19 -11.49 -4.70
C LEU A 85 14.50 -11.32 -5.49
N ARG A 86 15.46 -10.55 -4.96
CA ARG A 86 16.79 -10.42 -5.58
C ARG A 86 17.56 -11.74 -5.60
N LYS A 87 17.41 -12.57 -4.56
CA LYS A 87 18.01 -13.91 -4.52
C LYS A 87 17.30 -14.88 -5.48
N ALA A 88 15.98 -14.77 -5.60
CA ALA A 88 15.15 -15.61 -6.46
C ALA A 88 15.24 -15.22 -7.94
N GLU A 89 15.71 -14.01 -8.27
CA GLU A 89 15.77 -13.47 -9.63
C GLU A 89 16.45 -14.43 -10.62
N HIS A 90 17.56 -15.07 -10.23
CA HIS A 90 18.26 -16.05 -11.07
C HIS A 90 17.47 -17.35 -11.29
N GLY A 91 16.68 -17.77 -10.30
CA GLY A 91 15.81 -18.95 -10.42
C GLY A 91 14.59 -18.66 -11.28
N LEU A 92 13.99 -17.48 -11.12
CA LEU A 92 12.85 -17.02 -11.92
C LEU A 92 13.23 -16.90 -13.40
N LYS A 93 14.45 -16.44 -13.72
CA LYS A 93 14.99 -16.39 -15.11
C LYS A 93 14.98 -17.75 -15.83
N LYS A 94 15.11 -18.85 -15.10
CA LYS A 94 15.21 -20.21 -15.69
C LYS A 94 13.85 -20.88 -15.91
N ILE A 95 12.80 -20.40 -15.25
CA ILE A 95 11.46 -21.01 -15.27
C ILE A 95 10.59 -20.35 -16.36
N THR A 96 11.07 -19.28 -17.00
CA THR A 96 10.30 -18.57 -18.01
C THR A 96 11.18 -18.21 -19.20
N ASP A 97 10.98 -18.93 -20.31
CA ASP A 97 11.71 -18.76 -21.57
C ASP A 97 11.45 -17.39 -22.24
N ASP A 98 10.35 -16.70 -21.89
CA ASP A 98 9.92 -15.39 -22.43
C ASP A 98 10.16 -14.19 -21.47
N SER A 99 10.84 -14.39 -20.33
CA SER A 99 10.93 -13.41 -19.23
C SER A 99 12.08 -12.41 -19.29
N ALA A 100 12.76 -12.27 -20.43
CA ALA A 100 13.79 -11.23 -20.58
C ALA A 100 13.24 -9.85 -20.15
N THR A 101 12.00 -9.54 -20.53
CA THR A 101 11.33 -8.26 -20.26
C THR A 101 10.90 -8.05 -18.81
N LEU A 102 10.49 -9.11 -18.11
CA LEU A 102 10.03 -9.07 -16.72
C LEU A 102 11.13 -8.71 -15.72
N ILE A 103 12.36 -9.11 -16.04
CA ILE A 103 13.50 -9.04 -15.15
C ILE A 103 14.46 -7.92 -15.58
N GLU A 104 14.49 -7.57 -16.87
CA GLU A 104 15.10 -6.31 -17.32
C GLU A 104 14.47 -5.10 -16.63
N ASN A 105 13.15 -5.16 -16.39
CA ASN A 105 12.44 -4.08 -15.72
C ASN A 105 12.24 -4.36 -14.23
N LYS A 106 13.34 -4.22 -13.46
CA LYS A 106 13.41 -4.40 -11.99
C LYS A 106 12.28 -3.72 -11.19
N HIS A 107 11.66 -2.69 -11.77
CA HIS A 107 10.52 -1.98 -11.19
C HIS A 107 9.23 -2.81 -11.18
N ILE A 108 9.04 -3.80 -12.06
CA ILE A 108 7.85 -4.67 -12.09
C ILE A 108 7.79 -5.51 -10.82
N LEU A 109 8.90 -6.15 -10.41
CA LEU A 109 8.94 -6.95 -9.18
C LEU A 109 8.59 -6.10 -7.95
N ALA A 110 9.12 -4.88 -7.90
CA ALA A 110 8.87 -3.92 -6.83
C ALA A 110 7.40 -3.46 -6.81
N TYR A 111 6.85 -3.17 -7.99
CA TYR A 111 5.45 -2.79 -8.18
C TYR A 111 4.48 -3.89 -7.72
N VAL A 112 4.68 -5.12 -8.19
CA VAL A 112 3.82 -6.27 -7.86
C VAL A 112 3.89 -6.57 -6.36
N SER A 113 5.10 -6.55 -5.78
CA SER A 113 5.28 -6.71 -4.33
C SER A 113 4.59 -5.61 -3.54
N GLY A 114 4.69 -4.36 -3.98
CA GLY A 114 4.02 -3.22 -3.38
C GLY A 114 2.50 -3.30 -3.43
N LEU A 115 1.94 -3.73 -4.58
CA LEU A 115 0.50 -3.91 -4.71
C LEU A 115 -0.02 -5.02 -3.79
N GLY A 116 0.72 -6.14 -3.66
CA GLY A 116 0.37 -7.20 -2.71
C GLY A 116 0.38 -6.73 -1.25
N PHE A 117 1.40 -5.95 -0.86
CA PHE A 117 1.45 -5.27 0.45
C PHE A 117 0.23 -4.36 0.65
N GLY A 118 -0.04 -3.52 -0.34
CA GLY A 118 -1.14 -2.56 -0.31
C GLY A 118 -2.50 -3.23 -0.17
N ILE A 119 -2.83 -4.17 -1.06
CA ILE A 119 -4.12 -4.89 -1.06
C ILE A 119 -4.35 -5.56 0.29
N MET A 120 -3.35 -6.24 0.84
CA MET A 120 -3.52 -6.92 2.13
C MET A 120 -3.68 -5.92 3.28
N SER A 121 -2.93 -4.81 3.27
CA SER A 121 -3.11 -3.72 4.23
C SER A 121 -4.50 -3.10 4.17
N GLY A 122 -5.00 -2.83 2.97
CA GLY A 122 -6.34 -2.29 2.76
C GLY A 122 -7.41 -3.29 3.19
N ALA A 123 -7.27 -4.57 2.82
CA ALA A 123 -8.21 -5.62 3.18
C ALA A 123 -8.31 -5.79 4.71
N PHE A 124 -7.17 -5.88 5.39
CA PHE A 124 -7.13 -5.99 6.84
C PHE A 124 -7.78 -4.79 7.54
N SER A 125 -7.64 -3.60 6.97
CA SER A 125 -8.17 -2.36 7.55
C SER A 125 -9.65 -2.13 7.25
N LEU A 126 -10.16 -2.63 6.12
CA LEU A 126 -11.47 -2.23 5.60
C LEU A 126 -12.51 -3.33 5.50
N VAL A 127 -12.16 -4.61 5.38
CA VAL A 127 -13.16 -5.66 5.09
C VAL A 127 -14.27 -5.69 6.15
N ASN A 128 -13.92 -5.61 7.43
CA ASN A 128 -14.91 -5.57 8.52
C ASN A 128 -15.71 -4.27 8.50
N VAL A 129 -15.05 -3.12 8.29
CA VAL A 129 -15.71 -1.81 8.24
C VAL A 129 -16.71 -1.74 7.08
N ILE A 130 -16.33 -2.23 5.91
CA ILE A 130 -17.21 -2.26 4.74
C ILE A 130 -18.35 -3.26 4.96
N ALA A 131 -18.11 -4.41 5.59
CA ALA A 131 -19.17 -5.36 5.92
C ALA A 131 -20.24 -4.71 6.82
N ASP A 132 -19.84 -3.89 7.79
CA ASP A 132 -20.77 -3.18 8.68
C ASP A 132 -21.65 -2.16 7.94
N SER A 133 -21.20 -1.63 6.80
CA SER A 133 -21.98 -0.67 5.97
C SER A 133 -23.19 -1.30 5.27
N LEU A 134 -23.32 -2.63 5.25
CA LEU A 134 -24.50 -3.33 4.72
C LEU A 134 -25.73 -3.17 5.63
N GLY A 135 -25.52 -2.89 6.92
CA GLY A 135 -26.58 -2.70 7.90
C GLY A 135 -27.48 -1.50 7.55
N PRO A 136 -28.72 -1.45 8.05
CA PRO A 136 -29.71 -0.41 7.70
C PRO A 136 -29.36 1.01 8.20
N GLY A 137 -28.30 1.18 9.00
CA GLY A 137 -27.93 2.46 9.62
C GLY A 137 -26.50 2.89 9.26
N THR A 138 -26.27 4.20 9.26
CA THR A 138 -24.93 4.79 9.12
C THR A 138 -24.34 5.23 10.48
N MET A 139 -23.06 5.58 10.50
CA MET A 139 -22.37 6.07 11.69
C MET A 139 -22.86 7.47 12.09
N GLY A 140 -22.84 7.79 13.38
CA GLY A 140 -23.20 9.13 13.89
C GLY A 140 -24.26 9.18 14.99
N LEU A 141 -24.93 8.07 15.34
CA LEU A 141 -25.98 8.07 16.37
C LEU A 141 -25.44 8.40 17.78
N LYS A 142 -24.34 7.77 18.20
CA LYS A 142 -23.70 8.00 19.51
C LYS A 142 -22.45 8.89 19.41
N SER A 143 -21.70 8.74 18.32
CA SER A 143 -20.44 9.42 18.02
C SER A 143 -20.05 9.11 16.58
N GLY A 144 -19.15 9.89 15.99
CA GLY A 144 -18.71 9.71 14.61
C GLY A 144 -19.46 10.61 13.64
N THR A 145 -19.21 10.41 12.35
CA THR A 145 -19.95 11.10 11.27
C THR A 145 -20.45 10.08 10.25
N GLU A 146 -21.48 10.45 9.50
CA GLU A 146 -21.97 9.69 8.35
C GLU A 146 -20.87 9.47 7.28
N MET A 147 -19.84 10.33 7.26
CA MET A 147 -18.71 10.23 6.33
C MET A 147 -17.66 9.17 6.72
N PHE A 148 -17.88 8.41 7.80
CA PHE A 148 -16.93 7.44 8.32
C PHE A 148 -16.56 6.37 7.29
N PHE A 149 -17.55 5.75 6.64
CA PHE A 149 -17.31 4.68 5.66
C PHE A 149 -16.55 5.21 4.43
N LEU A 150 -17.01 6.33 3.87
CA LEU A 150 -16.37 6.95 2.71
C LEU A 150 -14.93 7.37 3.00
N THR A 151 -14.70 8.01 4.16
CA THR A 151 -13.37 8.43 4.61
C THR A 151 -12.45 7.23 4.81
N SER A 152 -12.94 6.17 5.45
CA SER A 152 -12.18 4.95 5.67
C SER A 152 -11.76 4.31 4.35
N SER A 153 -12.68 4.20 3.40
CA SER A 153 -12.38 3.70 2.06
C SER A 153 -11.36 4.55 1.31
N ALA A 154 -11.45 5.89 1.41
CA ALA A 154 -10.49 6.79 0.76
C ALA A 154 -9.08 6.66 1.37
N ILE A 155 -8.99 6.56 2.70
CA ILE A 155 -7.72 6.31 3.37
C ILE A 155 -7.17 4.93 2.98
N GLY A 156 -8.00 3.89 2.91
CA GLY A 156 -7.56 2.57 2.49
C GLY A 156 -7.03 2.55 1.06
N LEU A 157 -7.70 3.19 0.10
CA LEU A 157 -7.16 3.37 -1.26
C LEU A 157 -5.79 4.07 -1.22
N CYS A 158 -5.69 5.15 -0.44
CA CYS A 158 -4.45 5.91 -0.29
C CYS A 158 -3.29 5.02 0.19
N PHE A 159 -3.51 4.20 1.23
CA PHE A 159 -2.50 3.26 1.73
C PHE A 159 -2.17 2.16 0.71
N ILE A 160 -3.16 1.63 -0.03
CA ILE A 160 -2.90 0.62 -1.07
C ILE A 160 -1.95 1.17 -2.15
N LEU A 161 -2.23 2.39 -2.63
CA LEU A 161 -1.41 3.03 -3.66
C LEU A 161 -0.04 3.48 -3.10
N LEU A 162 0.00 4.02 -1.88
CA LEU A 162 1.26 4.37 -1.22
C LEU A 162 2.17 3.16 -1.03
N HIS A 163 1.65 2.01 -0.58
CA HIS A 163 2.43 0.77 -0.52
C HIS A 163 2.99 0.34 -1.87
N THR A 164 2.20 0.53 -2.94
CA THR A 164 2.66 0.26 -4.30
C THR A 164 3.84 1.16 -4.67
N PHE A 165 3.71 2.48 -4.48
CA PHE A 165 4.77 3.44 -4.82
C PHE A 165 5.99 3.34 -3.91
N TRP A 166 5.79 3.14 -2.61
CA TRP A 166 6.86 2.94 -1.66
C TRP A 166 7.70 1.73 -2.02
N SER A 167 7.12 0.59 -2.41
CA SER A 167 7.92 -0.56 -2.83
C SER A 167 8.75 -0.28 -4.08
N VAL A 168 8.19 0.40 -5.09
CA VAL A 168 8.96 0.85 -6.27
C VAL A 168 10.15 1.71 -5.86
N LEU A 169 9.92 2.69 -4.98
CA LEU A 169 10.98 3.56 -4.48
C LEU A 169 12.00 2.80 -3.62
N TYR A 170 11.54 1.92 -2.73
CA TYR A 170 12.36 1.19 -1.78
C TYR A 170 13.32 0.25 -2.50
N PHE A 171 12.82 -0.53 -3.47
CA PHE A 171 13.65 -1.46 -4.23
C PHE A 171 14.70 -0.70 -5.05
N ASN A 172 14.28 0.36 -5.74
CA ASN A 172 15.21 1.23 -6.47
C ASN A 172 16.28 1.84 -5.56
N ALA A 173 15.91 2.21 -4.33
CA ALA A 173 16.82 2.79 -3.37
C ALA A 173 17.92 1.81 -2.95
N PHE A 174 17.57 0.53 -2.73
CA PHE A 174 18.58 -0.49 -2.40
C PHE A 174 19.44 -0.86 -3.60
N ASP A 175 18.86 -0.98 -4.80
CA ASP A 175 19.61 -1.28 -6.01
C ASP A 175 20.67 -0.20 -6.31
N ASN A 176 20.32 1.07 -6.08
CA ASN A 176 21.20 2.21 -6.34
C ASN A 176 21.93 2.74 -5.09
N LYS A 177 21.83 2.05 -3.95
CA LYS A 177 22.40 2.46 -2.65
C LYS A 177 22.01 3.88 -2.20
N ASN A 178 20.83 4.36 -2.63
CA ASN A 178 20.34 5.69 -2.30
C ASN A 178 19.67 5.70 -0.91
N LYS A 179 20.44 6.06 0.12
CA LYS A 179 19.96 6.13 1.51
C LYS A 179 18.87 7.18 1.73
N PHE A 180 18.88 8.28 0.96
CA PHE A 180 17.87 9.32 1.06
C PHE A 180 16.49 8.78 0.68
N GLN A 181 16.42 8.00 -0.40
CA GLN A 181 15.17 7.40 -0.86
C GLN A 181 14.64 6.33 0.12
N ILE A 182 15.52 5.57 0.78
CA ILE A 182 15.11 4.65 1.87
C ILE A 182 14.50 5.45 3.03
N SER A 183 15.19 6.50 3.48
CA SER A 183 14.71 7.36 4.55
C SER A 183 13.36 8.01 4.21
N PHE A 184 13.20 8.50 2.98
CA PHE A 184 11.95 9.07 2.49
C PHE A 184 10.79 8.08 2.61
N VAL A 185 10.96 6.82 2.19
CA VAL A 185 9.90 5.80 2.29
C VAL A 185 9.50 5.54 3.74
N VAL A 186 10.48 5.30 4.63
CA VAL A 186 10.19 5.00 6.04
C VAL A 186 9.55 6.19 6.75
N VAL A 187 10.07 7.40 6.54
CA VAL A 187 9.55 8.62 7.17
C VAL A 187 8.17 8.97 6.63
N SER A 188 7.95 8.87 5.31
CA SER A 188 6.63 9.15 4.74
C SER A 188 5.59 8.14 5.19
N HIS A 189 5.94 6.85 5.31
CA HIS A 189 5.03 5.84 5.86
C HIS A 189 4.67 6.14 7.32
N LEU A 190 5.66 6.40 8.18
CA LEU A 190 5.39 6.81 9.57
C LEU A 190 4.53 8.09 9.64
N LEU A 191 4.82 9.08 8.80
CA LEU A 191 4.08 10.33 8.76
C LEU A 191 2.60 10.11 8.42
N VAL A 192 2.30 9.41 7.31
CA VAL A 192 0.90 9.19 6.92
C VAL A 192 0.15 8.31 7.93
N SER A 193 0.83 7.32 8.51
CA SER A 193 0.27 6.51 9.60
C SER A 193 -0.06 7.37 10.81
N CYS A 194 0.86 8.22 11.27
CA CYS A 194 0.61 9.10 12.41
C CYS A 194 -0.49 10.14 12.13
N LEU A 195 -0.60 10.65 10.89
CA LEU A 195 -1.70 11.54 10.50
C LEU A 195 -3.06 10.87 10.69
N THR A 196 -3.18 9.55 10.49
CA THR A 196 -4.45 8.84 10.73
C THR A 196 -4.90 8.86 12.20
N LEU A 197 -4.01 9.11 13.17
CA LEU A 197 -4.40 9.25 14.58
C LEU A 197 -5.33 10.45 14.80
N LEU A 198 -5.26 11.47 13.93
CA LEU A 198 -6.14 12.64 13.96
C LEU A 198 -7.62 12.26 13.70
N ASN A 199 -7.88 11.13 13.05
CA ASN A 199 -9.24 10.64 12.81
C ASN A 199 -10.00 10.36 14.12
N ARG A 200 -9.29 10.09 15.24
CA ARG A 200 -9.92 9.96 16.57
C ARG A 200 -10.68 11.24 16.95
N TYR A 201 -10.18 12.40 16.54
CA TYR A 201 -10.77 13.71 16.84
C TYR A 201 -11.77 14.18 15.76
N GLN A 202 -12.14 13.31 14.82
CA GLN A 202 -13.07 13.61 13.72
C GLN A 202 -12.59 14.71 12.74
N TYR A 203 -11.30 15.06 12.78
CA TYR A 203 -10.69 16.01 11.83
C TYR A 203 -10.33 15.33 10.50
N TYR A 204 -11.33 14.81 9.80
CA TYR A 204 -11.14 14.02 8.58
C TYR A 204 -10.46 14.80 7.44
N SER A 205 -10.78 16.09 7.28
CA SER A 205 -10.15 16.95 6.26
C SER A 205 -8.65 17.16 6.50
N ALA A 206 -8.28 17.39 7.77
CA ALA A 206 -6.88 17.53 8.20
C ALA A 206 -6.06 16.24 8.04
N CYS A 207 -6.73 15.09 7.86
CA CYS A 207 -6.12 13.81 7.60
C CYS A 207 -6.06 13.53 6.09
N ILE A 208 -7.21 13.49 5.42
CA ILE A 208 -7.33 13.11 3.99
C ILE A 208 -6.50 14.03 3.09
N VAL A 209 -6.57 15.35 3.26
CA VAL A 209 -5.92 16.28 2.34
C VAL A 209 -4.39 16.08 2.35
N PRO A 210 -3.71 16.09 3.51
CA PRO A 210 -2.28 15.76 3.56
C PRO A 210 -1.94 14.36 3.03
N LEU A 211 -2.74 13.34 3.34
CA LEU A 211 -2.54 11.97 2.85
C LEU A 211 -2.52 11.91 1.32
N TYR A 212 -3.48 12.55 0.65
CA TYR A 212 -3.55 12.56 -0.81
C TYR A 212 -2.49 13.46 -1.47
N VAL A 213 -2.05 14.53 -0.79
CA VAL A 213 -0.88 15.30 -1.24
C VAL A 213 0.37 14.44 -1.19
N ILE A 214 0.60 13.71 -0.09
CA ILE A 214 1.76 12.79 0.04
C ILE A 214 1.67 11.66 -1.00
N LEU A 215 0.47 11.12 -1.25
CA LEU A 215 0.24 10.14 -2.31
C LEU A 215 0.64 10.68 -3.68
N ALA A 216 0.19 11.88 -4.05
CA ALA A 216 0.51 12.49 -5.33
C ALA A 216 2.03 12.74 -5.47
N VAL A 217 2.68 13.28 -4.44
CA VAL A 217 4.14 13.49 -4.42
C VAL A 217 4.90 12.17 -4.56
N THR A 218 4.50 11.16 -3.80
CA THR A 218 5.13 9.83 -3.83
C THR A 218 4.92 9.15 -5.17
N GLY A 219 3.73 9.26 -5.76
CA GLY A 219 3.41 8.76 -7.09
C GLY A 219 4.22 9.44 -8.20
N CYS A 220 4.33 10.77 -8.17
CA CYS A 220 5.19 11.51 -9.09
C CYS A 220 6.68 11.12 -8.95
N TYR A 221 7.13 10.86 -7.72
CA TYR A 221 8.50 10.40 -7.48
C TYR A 221 8.70 8.98 -8.02
N ALA A 222 7.79 8.05 -7.73
CA ALA A 222 7.84 6.69 -8.26
C ALA A 222 7.81 6.66 -9.79
N PHE A 223 6.99 7.51 -10.42
CA PHE A 223 6.95 7.66 -11.87
C PHE A 223 8.30 8.09 -12.46
N LYS A 224 8.96 9.10 -11.87
CA LYS A 224 10.29 9.54 -12.30
C LYS A 224 11.35 8.45 -12.13
N VAL A 225 11.30 7.72 -11.01
CA VAL A 225 12.22 6.62 -10.71
C VAL A 225 12.05 5.46 -11.69
N ALA A 226 10.82 5.19 -12.13
CA ALA A 226 10.54 4.17 -13.14
C ALA A 226 10.85 4.63 -14.58
N GLY A 227 11.55 5.76 -14.78
CA GLY A 227 11.96 6.26 -16.10
C GLY A 227 11.00 7.26 -16.75
N GLY A 228 9.92 7.64 -16.05
CA GLY A 228 8.97 8.64 -16.54
C GLY A 228 9.53 10.06 -16.55
N SER A 229 9.18 10.84 -17.57
CA SER A 229 9.53 12.27 -17.70
C SER A 229 8.37 13.05 -18.32
N TYR A 230 8.45 14.39 -18.29
CA TYR A 230 7.48 15.21 -19.00
C TYR A 230 7.48 14.93 -20.51
N ALA A 231 8.65 14.62 -21.08
CA ALA A 231 8.79 14.23 -22.48
C ALA A 231 8.08 12.90 -22.76
N SER A 232 8.27 11.87 -21.92
CA SER A 232 7.59 10.58 -22.11
C SER A 232 6.07 10.70 -21.94
N PHE A 233 5.62 11.55 -21.02
CA PHE A 233 4.20 11.85 -20.84
C PHE A 233 3.61 12.57 -22.07
N LYS A 234 4.32 13.58 -22.58
CA LYS A 234 3.93 14.29 -23.80
C LYS A 234 3.87 13.36 -25.01
N VAL A 235 4.83 12.45 -25.15
CA VAL A 235 4.84 11.43 -26.23
C VAL A 235 3.62 10.50 -26.09
N CYS A 236 3.29 10.05 -24.89
CA CYS A 236 2.12 9.20 -24.63
C CYS A 236 0.80 9.88 -25.06
N ILE A 237 0.63 11.17 -24.77
CA ILE A 237 -0.56 11.94 -25.18
C ILE A 237 -0.52 12.33 -26.66
N SER A 238 0.68 12.56 -27.20
CA SER A 238 0.88 12.96 -28.60
C SER A 238 0.70 11.80 -29.59
N PHE A 239 0.29 10.61 -29.14
CA PHE A 239 -0.12 9.52 -30.02
C PHE A 239 -1.33 9.96 -30.86
N LYS A 240 -1.01 10.29 -32.13
CA LYS A 240 -1.88 10.08 -33.29
C LYS A 240 -1.95 8.60 -33.60
#